data_AF-A0A961NXW0-F1
#
_entry.id   AF-A0A961NXW0-F1
#
_cell.length_a   1.000
_cell.length_b   1.000
_cell.length_c   1.000
_cell.angle_alpha   90.00
_cell.angle_beta   90.00
_cell.angle_gamma   90.00
#
_symmetry.space_group_name_H-M   'P 1'
#
loop_
_entity.id
_entity.type
_entity.pdbx_description
1 polymer ?
#
loop_
_entity_poly.entity_id
_entity_poly.type
_entity_poly.pdbx_seq_one_letter_code
_entity_poly.pdbx_strand_id
1 'polypeptide(L)'
;MKFGGFRRWAGLAATVATVTAGQGVAIAQESGQGIPPADDAVLAAQWDRYMGDSVPSVVEFAPMRVSMERTGSAGEQLRLTSMHPGVNRWYLLEITSANGATETWHFENADARTWKLSLTDEAAPQLLIEGKGERHTCAPWAGDVPELTSAANSGLPYAPVCGARIYLRNRVQGSKTNREAVSDFLRNNVVFGDKLVNLIKGTFFEDAFLENSAFGEAADDTHAQVAALGAARLSSTPVMRTQMGLPVEDAAVGMQAGSWYKVEGSDGVFASVLQPGLIADEILRSGGAANGLDGTERNADVYLVAFDLSRYEIGYELGTDHPNLGWSSRPQRSGADYNLPGPDGFSTPAPLVRNGMLPPSLLPRVVAAWAGGFKR
;
A
#
# COMPACT_ATOMS: atom_id res chain seq x y z
N MET A 1 71.55 -13.56 14.93
CA MET A 1 72.70 -12.94 14.24
C MET A 1 72.29 -11.54 13.80
N LYS A 2 73.10 -10.54 14.17
CA LYS A 2 72.88 -9.10 13.95
C LYS A 2 73.22 -8.71 12.51
N PHE A 3 72.58 -7.64 12.03
CA PHE A 3 73.10 -6.40 11.40
C PHE A 3 71.89 -5.78 10.65
N GLY A 4 71.44 -4.55 10.85
CA GLY A 4 72.09 -3.32 11.29
C GLY A 4 71.97 -2.30 10.15
N GLY A 5 71.25 -1.19 10.34
CA GLY A 5 71.09 -0.18 9.28
C GLY A 5 70.13 0.97 9.60
N PHE A 6 70.45 1.75 10.63
CA PHE A 6 69.82 3.03 10.98
C PHE A 6 70.13 4.13 9.95
N ARG A 7 69.19 5.06 9.72
CA ARG A 7 69.52 6.48 9.45
C ARG A 7 68.37 7.47 9.77
N ARG A 8 68.58 8.23 10.86
CA ARG A 8 68.28 9.64 11.23
C ARG A 8 66.94 10.30 10.79
N TRP A 9 66.07 10.74 11.71
CA TRP A 9 66.10 11.93 12.62
C TRP A 9 65.73 13.29 11.99
N ALA A 10 64.52 13.78 12.32
CA ALA A 10 64.09 15.15 12.66
C ALA A 10 62.54 15.11 12.72
N GLY A 11 61.80 15.44 13.79
CA GLY A 11 61.94 16.48 14.79
C GLY A 11 61.01 17.64 14.43
N LEU A 12 59.82 17.72 15.03
CA LEU A 12 59.03 18.94 15.36
C LEU A 12 57.67 18.48 15.93
N ALA A 13 57.44 18.67 17.23
CA ALA A 13 56.73 19.81 17.84
C ALA A 13 55.25 19.51 18.06
N ALA A 14 54.91 19.35 19.34
CA ALA A 14 53.57 19.18 19.86
C ALA A 14 52.81 20.51 19.81
N THR A 15 51.61 20.49 19.25
CA THR A 15 50.63 21.57 19.39
C THR A 15 49.40 20.98 20.04
N VAL A 16 49.26 21.22 21.35
CA VAL A 16 48.03 20.97 22.10
C VAL A 16 47.06 22.10 21.76
N ALA A 17 46.05 21.81 20.95
CA ALA A 17 44.94 22.72 20.72
C ALA A 17 43.88 22.48 21.81
N THR A 18 43.85 23.38 22.80
CA THR A 18 42.74 23.54 23.73
C THR A 18 41.50 24.01 22.98
N VAL A 19 40.52 23.13 22.80
CA VAL A 19 39.18 23.50 22.31
C VAL A 19 38.41 24.08 23.49
N THR A 20 38.28 25.42 23.50
CA THR A 20 37.39 26.15 24.39
C THR A 20 35.94 25.86 24.05
N ALA A 21 35.15 25.48 25.06
CA ALA A 21 33.71 25.29 24.98
C ALA A 21 33.00 26.58 24.52
N GLY A 22 32.62 26.61 23.25
CA GLY A 22 31.72 27.62 22.69
C GLY A 22 30.29 27.28 23.06
N GLN A 23 29.59 28.28 23.60
CA GLN A 23 28.19 28.26 23.99
C GLN A 23 27.33 27.64 22.88
N GLY A 24 26.69 26.51 23.19
CA GLY A 24 25.69 25.91 22.32
C GLY A 24 24.53 26.86 22.18
N VAL A 25 24.39 27.46 20.98
CA VAL A 25 23.12 27.99 20.52
C VAL A 25 22.15 26.82 20.56
N ALA A 26 21.16 26.87 21.45
CA ALA A 26 20.03 25.96 21.44
C ALA A 26 19.30 26.17 20.11
N ILE A 27 19.61 25.33 19.12
CA ILE A 27 18.78 25.18 17.93
C ILE A 27 17.46 24.63 18.46
N ALA A 28 16.40 25.42 18.38
CA ALA A 28 15.05 24.95 18.63
C ALA A 28 14.82 23.71 17.74
N GLN A 29 14.54 22.55 18.35
CA GLN A 29 14.03 21.40 17.64
C GLN A 29 12.65 21.80 17.09
N GLU A 30 12.58 22.15 15.81
CA GLU A 30 11.31 22.26 15.11
C GLU A 30 10.64 20.88 15.12
N SER A 31 9.53 20.79 15.86
CA SER A 31 8.67 19.62 15.90
C SER A 31 7.97 19.42 14.55
N GLY A 32 8.29 18.31 13.88
CA GLY A 32 7.46 17.68 12.84
C GLY A 32 8.25 16.87 11.81
N GLN A 33 7.99 15.55 11.75
CA GLN A 33 8.00 14.70 10.53
C GLN A 33 6.97 13.55 10.66
N GLY A 34 5.76 13.86 11.17
CA GLY A 34 4.69 12.90 11.47
C GLY A 34 4.43 12.65 12.97
N ILE A 35 3.55 11.71 13.28
CA ILE A 35 3.25 11.31 14.67
C ILE A 35 4.52 10.67 15.30
N PRO A 36 4.93 11.09 16.52
CA PRO A 36 6.03 10.46 17.24
C PRO A 36 5.81 8.95 17.36
N PRO A 37 6.88 8.13 17.25
CA PRO A 37 6.76 6.71 17.48
C PRO A 37 6.26 6.43 18.90
N ALA A 38 5.49 5.35 19.07
CA ALA A 38 5.17 4.85 20.40
C ALA A 38 6.44 4.42 21.13
N ASP A 39 6.47 4.62 22.44
CA ASP A 39 7.52 4.04 23.28
C ASP A 39 7.38 2.51 23.37
N ASP A 40 8.46 1.85 23.82
CA ASP A 40 8.53 0.39 23.89
C ASP A 40 7.45 -0.22 24.81
N ALA A 41 7.04 0.50 25.86
CA ALA A 41 6.04 0.02 26.81
C ALA A 41 4.63 0.03 26.20
N VAL A 42 4.29 1.10 25.47
CA VAL A 42 3.05 1.20 24.70
C VAL A 42 3.01 0.13 23.62
N LEU A 43 4.11 -0.04 22.87
CA LEU A 43 4.18 -1.06 21.82
C LEU A 43 4.05 -2.47 22.41
N ALA A 44 4.72 -2.76 23.53
CA ALA A 44 4.58 -4.05 24.22
C ALA A 44 3.12 -4.31 24.64
N ALA A 45 2.45 -3.32 25.25
CA ALA A 45 1.05 -3.45 25.66
C ALA A 45 0.11 -3.66 24.45
N GLN A 46 0.38 -2.99 23.32
CA GLN A 46 -0.38 -3.19 22.08
C GLN A 46 -0.16 -4.61 21.51
N TRP A 47 1.06 -5.14 21.55
CA TRP A 47 1.36 -6.51 21.15
C TRP A 47 0.73 -7.54 22.06
N ASP A 48 0.77 -7.35 23.38
CA ASP A 48 0.11 -8.22 24.35
C ASP A 48 -1.40 -8.30 24.06
N ARG A 49 -2.02 -7.17 23.72
CA ARG A 49 -3.44 -7.13 23.35
C ARG A 49 -3.73 -7.81 22.02
N TYR A 50 -2.85 -7.68 21.04
CA TYR A 50 -2.96 -8.38 19.75
C TYR A 50 -2.78 -9.90 19.89
N MET A 51 -1.90 -10.34 20.79
CA MET A 51 -1.60 -11.76 21.04
C MET A 51 -2.60 -12.42 21.99
N GLY A 52 -3.49 -11.66 22.62
CA GLY A 52 -4.56 -12.19 23.46
C GLY A 52 -5.53 -13.08 22.69
N ASP A 53 -6.33 -13.86 23.42
CA ASP A 53 -7.31 -14.78 22.81
C ASP A 53 -8.30 -14.03 21.92
N SER A 54 -8.77 -12.85 22.35
CA SER A 54 -9.66 -11.95 21.61
C SER A 54 -9.08 -10.56 21.48
N VAL A 55 -9.32 -9.95 20.32
CA VAL A 55 -8.99 -8.55 20.05
C VAL A 55 -10.30 -7.74 20.01
N PRO A 56 -10.39 -6.61 20.75
CA PRO A 56 -11.67 -5.89 20.89
C PRO A 56 -12.17 -5.19 19.63
N SER A 57 -11.27 -4.83 18.71
CA SER A 57 -11.62 -4.08 17.51
C SER A 57 -10.55 -4.21 16.44
N VAL A 58 -10.89 -3.79 15.22
CA VAL A 58 -9.92 -3.72 14.12
C VAL A 58 -8.78 -2.74 14.40
N VAL A 59 -9.01 -1.72 15.24
CA VAL A 59 -7.97 -0.74 15.61
C VAL A 59 -6.97 -1.39 16.54
N GLU A 60 -7.44 -2.16 17.52
CA GLU A 60 -6.59 -2.95 18.42
C GLU A 60 -5.86 -4.08 17.68
N PHE A 61 -6.39 -4.51 16.53
CA PHE A 61 -5.74 -5.48 15.65
C PHE A 61 -4.52 -4.91 14.90
N ALA A 62 -4.27 -3.60 15.00
CA ALA A 62 -3.06 -2.95 14.52
C ALA A 62 -2.11 -2.67 15.69
N PRO A 63 -1.22 -3.63 16.06
CA PRO A 63 -0.34 -3.48 17.22
C PRO A 63 0.76 -2.43 17.03
N MET A 64 1.04 -2.01 15.79
CA MET A 64 2.08 -1.00 15.50
C MET A 64 1.54 0.43 15.41
N ARG A 65 0.26 0.64 15.76
CA ARG A 65 -0.38 1.95 15.63
C ARG A 65 0.23 2.98 16.58
N VAL A 66 0.21 4.24 16.17
CA VAL A 66 0.62 5.38 17.00
C VAL A 66 -0.43 6.47 16.93
N SER A 67 -0.62 7.19 18.02
CA SER A 67 -1.64 8.23 18.13
C SER A 67 -1.03 9.54 18.63
N MET A 68 -1.56 10.66 18.14
CA MET A 68 -1.28 12.00 18.62
C MET A 68 -2.59 12.66 19.03
N GLU A 69 -2.60 13.24 20.22
CA GLU A 69 -3.76 13.95 20.76
C GLU A 69 -3.48 15.45 20.90
N ARG A 70 -4.50 16.27 20.61
CA ARG A 70 -4.48 17.72 20.80
C ARG A 70 -5.84 18.20 21.27
N THR A 71 -5.85 19.25 22.09
CA THR A 71 -7.09 19.91 22.52
C THR A 71 -7.30 21.17 21.70
N GLY A 72 -8.48 21.31 21.11
CA GLY A 72 -8.89 22.48 20.36
C GLY A 72 -9.44 23.60 21.24
N SER A 73 -9.62 24.77 20.62
CA SER A 73 -10.00 26.00 21.33
C SER A 73 -11.40 25.96 21.96
N ALA A 74 -12.30 25.11 21.46
CA ALA A 74 -13.64 24.92 22.02
C ALA A 74 -13.68 23.77 23.05
N GLY A 75 -12.53 23.22 23.44
CA GLY A 75 -12.39 22.12 24.38
C GLY A 75 -12.63 20.74 23.78
N GLU A 76 -12.74 20.65 22.46
CA GLU A 76 -12.78 19.38 21.73
C GLU A 76 -11.41 18.69 21.77
N GLN A 77 -11.40 17.36 21.84
CA GLN A 77 -10.20 16.55 21.73
C GLN A 77 -10.07 15.99 20.32
N LEU A 78 -8.92 16.21 19.69
CA LEU A 78 -8.57 15.64 18.41
C LEU A 78 -7.56 14.52 18.65
N ARG A 79 -7.86 13.32 18.16
CA ARG A 79 -6.92 12.19 18.15
C ARG A 79 -6.68 11.75 16.72
N LEU A 80 -5.44 11.90 16.26
CA LEU A 80 -5.00 11.35 14.98
C LEU A 80 -4.22 10.07 15.24
N THR A 81 -4.69 8.94 14.71
CA THR A 81 -4.05 7.64 14.84
C THR A 81 -3.54 7.16 13.48
N SER A 82 -2.23 6.92 13.35
CA SER A 82 -1.69 6.16 12.23
C SER A 82 -1.85 4.67 12.52
N MET A 83 -2.53 3.95 11.62
CA MET A 83 -2.75 2.51 11.79
C MET A 83 -1.45 1.71 11.64
N HIS A 84 -0.49 2.22 10.89
CA HIS A 84 0.83 1.61 10.73
C HIS A 84 1.84 2.66 10.23
N PRO A 85 2.69 3.24 11.10
CA PRO A 85 3.63 4.30 10.74
C PRO A 85 4.59 3.95 9.61
N GLY A 86 5.03 2.70 9.55
CA GLY A 86 5.91 2.21 8.46
C GLY A 86 5.24 2.17 7.08
N VAL A 87 3.93 1.93 7.03
CA VAL A 87 3.15 1.93 5.77
C VAL A 87 2.64 3.33 5.46
N ASN A 88 2.36 4.14 6.50
CA ASN A 88 2.01 5.56 6.39
C ASN A 88 0.81 5.85 5.48
N ARG A 89 -0.11 4.88 5.35
CA ARG A 89 -1.24 4.96 4.42
C ARG A 89 -2.53 5.34 5.12
N TRP A 90 -2.92 4.59 6.15
CA TRP A 90 -4.23 4.72 6.79
C TRP A 90 -4.16 5.44 8.13
N TYR A 91 -5.05 6.40 8.30
CA TYR A 91 -5.16 7.24 9.48
C TYR A 91 -6.60 7.33 9.94
N LEU A 92 -6.82 7.36 11.26
CA LEU A 92 -8.10 7.68 11.86
C LEU A 92 -7.99 9.03 12.55
N LEU A 93 -8.87 9.96 12.19
CA LEU A 93 -9.07 11.18 12.95
C LEU A 93 -10.35 11.02 13.77
N GLU A 94 -10.22 11.16 15.08
CA GLU A 94 -11.33 11.21 16.01
C GLU A 94 -11.44 12.62 16.59
N ILE A 95 -12.66 13.17 16.58
CA ILE A 95 -12.96 14.48 17.15
C ILE A 95 -14.01 14.26 18.23
N THR A 96 -13.61 14.37 19.48
CA THR A 96 -14.50 14.28 20.64
C THR A 96 -14.84 15.67 21.12
N SER A 97 -16.08 16.08 20.88
CA SER A 97 -16.59 17.36 21.38
C SER A 97 -16.65 17.42 22.91
N ALA A 98 -16.75 18.62 23.48
CA ALA A 98 -16.77 18.82 24.93
C ALA A 98 -17.94 18.09 25.65
N ASN A 99 -19.00 17.73 24.94
CA ASN A 99 -20.12 16.96 25.49
C ASN A 99 -19.89 15.43 25.45
N GLY A 100 -18.76 14.97 24.92
CA GLY A 100 -18.39 13.56 24.79
C GLY A 100 -18.79 12.89 23.47
N ALA A 101 -19.54 13.55 22.58
CA ALA A 101 -19.86 13.01 21.26
C ALA A 101 -18.58 12.94 20.41
N THR A 102 -18.32 11.77 19.82
CA THR A 102 -17.12 11.50 19.01
C THR A 102 -17.49 11.21 17.57
N GLU A 103 -16.87 11.94 16.66
CA GLU A 103 -16.90 11.66 15.22
C GLU A 103 -15.59 10.99 14.81
N THR A 104 -15.65 10.06 13.86
CA THR A 104 -14.47 9.33 13.38
C THR A 104 -14.40 9.36 11.86
N TRP A 105 -13.23 9.72 11.34
CA TRP A 105 -12.95 9.91 9.93
C TRP A 105 -11.78 9.03 9.50
N HIS A 106 -11.96 8.23 8.45
CA HIS A 106 -10.92 7.36 7.93
C HIS A 106 -10.20 8.02 6.76
N PHE A 107 -8.96 8.43 6.98
CA PHE A 107 -8.12 9.08 6.00
C PHE A 107 -7.15 8.10 5.34
N GLU A 108 -6.89 8.40 4.07
CA GLU A 108 -5.81 7.81 3.32
C GLU A 108 -4.83 8.88 2.83
N ASN A 109 -3.56 8.64 3.09
CA ASN A 109 -2.48 9.47 2.59
C ASN A 109 -2.31 9.28 1.08
N ALA A 110 -2.47 10.37 0.32
CA ALA A 110 -2.37 10.33 -1.14
C ALA A 110 -0.97 9.89 -1.61
N ASP A 111 0.08 10.24 -0.87
CA ASP A 111 1.44 9.78 -1.12
C ASP A 111 2.13 9.40 0.20
N ALA A 112 1.98 8.13 0.59
CA ALA A 112 2.58 7.57 1.79
C ALA A 112 4.11 7.53 1.79
N ARG A 113 4.78 7.73 0.64
CA ARG A 113 6.25 7.82 0.59
C ARG A 113 6.72 9.24 0.87
N THR A 114 5.98 10.22 0.38
CA THR A 114 6.35 11.64 0.51
C THR A 114 5.80 12.26 1.79
N TRP A 115 4.50 12.15 2.04
CA TRP A 115 3.82 12.94 3.06
C TRP A 115 3.74 12.21 4.40
N LYS A 116 4.02 12.94 5.47
CA LYS A 116 3.77 12.52 6.86
C LYS A 116 2.64 13.37 7.42
N LEU A 117 1.77 12.75 8.22
CA LEU A 117 0.62 13.41 8.83
C LEU A 117 0.81 13.51 10.35
N SER A 118 0.49 14.67 10.91
CA SER A 118 0.51 14.95 12.36
C SER A 118 -0.49 16.08 12.69
N LEU A 119 -0.61 16.45 13.96
CA LEU A 119 -1.39 17.61 14.40
C LEU A 119 -0.45 18.73 14.86
N THR A 120 -0.77 19.99 14.52
CA THR A 120 -0.04 21.15 15.03
C THR A 120 -0.26 21.32 16.54
N ASP A 121 0.68 21.99 17.22
CA ASP A 121 0.64 22.24 18.66
C ASP A 121 0.08 23.64 19.01
N GLU A 122 -0.82 24.13 18.17
CA GLU A 122 -1.44 25.45 18.32
C GLU A 122 -2.75 25.35 19.11
N ALA A 123 -3.25 26.48 19.64
CA ALA A 123 -4.52 26.52 20.37
C ALA A 123 -5.72 26.09 19.51
N ALA A 124 -5.62 26.24 18.19
CA ALA A 124 -6.51 25.65 17.21
C ALA A 124 -5.69 24.65 16.37
N PRO A 125 -5.58 23.38 16.81
CA PRO A 125 -4.81 22.37 16.11
C PRO A 125 -5.30 22.22 14.68
N GLN A 126 -4.36 22.00 13.77
CA GLN A 126 -4.60 21.71 12.36
C GLN A 126 -3.89 20.41 12.00
N LEU A 127 -4.33 19.78 10.93
CA LEU A 127 -3.61 18.67 10.32
C LEU A 127 -2.38 19.23 9.61
N LEU A 128 -1.20 18.78 10.02
CA LEU A 128 0.08 19.08 9.40
C LEU A 128 0.45 17.96 8.42
N ILE A 129 0.72 18.34 7.18
CA ILE A 129 1.13 17.47 6.09
C ILE A 129 2.52 17.92 5.66
N GLU A 130 3.53 17.10 5.88
CA GLU A 130 4.94 17.49 5.69
C GLU A 130 5.74 16.43 4.94
N GLY A 131 6.65 16.87 4.08
CA GLY A 131 7.46 15.99 3.22
C GLY A 131 8.27 16.78 2.21
N LYS A 132 9.45 16.27 1.81
CA LYS A 132 10.33 16.92 0.80
C LYS A 132 10.64 18.41 1.06
N GLY A 133 10.68 18.83 2.32
CA GLY A 133 10.94 20.24 2.70
C GLY A 133 9.72 21.16 2.59
N GLU A 134 8.55 20.61 2.25
CA GLU A 134 7.28 21.33 2.22
C GLU A 134 6.46 21.03 3.48
N ARG A 135 5.68 22.03 3.90
CA ARG A 135 4.74 21.95 5.02
C ARG A 135 3.42 22.58 4.59
N HIS A 136 2.34 21.84 4.81
CA HIS A 136 0.98 22.29 4.56
C HIS A 136 0.12 22.04 5.80
N THR A 137 -0.70 23.02 6.16
CA THR A 137 -1.67 22.85 7.24
C THR A 137 -3.09 22.97 6.69
N CYS A 138 -4.01 22.18 7.26
CA CYS A 138 -5.44 22.25 6.96
C CYS A 138 -6.24 21.82 8.19
N ALA A 139 -7.44 22.38 8.37
CA ALA A 139 -8.40 21.92 9.35
C ALA A 139 -9.70 21.54 8.63
N PRO A 140 -9.76 20.37 7.97
CA PRO A 140 -10.91 20.00 7.14
C PRO A 140 -12.21 19.84 7.95
N TRP A 141 -12.12 19.77 9.28
CA TRP A 141 -13.26 19.77 10.21
C TRP A 141 -13.76 21.16 10.61
N ALA A 142 -13.03 22.23 10.29
CA ALA A 142 -13.35 23.59 10.70
C ALA A 142 -14.08 24.39 9.60
N GLY A 143 -14.68 25.52 10.00
CA GLY A 143 -15.42 26.44 9.13
C GLY A 143 -16.95 26.23 9.20
N ASP A 144 -17.70 27.18 8.61
CA ASP A 144 -19.18 27.15 8.61
C ASP A 144 -19.73 25.91 7.91
N VAL A 145 -19.05 25.45 6.86
CA VAL A 145 -19.30 24.18 6.18
C VAL A 145 -17.99 23.41 6.15
N PRO A 146 -17.77 22.49 7.10
CA PRO A 146 -16.55 21.69 7.14
C PRO A 146 -16.32 20.90 5.85
N GLU A 147 -15.06 20.90 5.37
CA GLU A 147 -14.64 20.13 4.20
C GLU A 147 -14.95 18.63 4.39
N LEU A 148 -14.77 18.08 5.60
CA LEU A 148 -15.10 16.68 5.90
C LEU A 148 -16.57 16.34 5.68
N THR A 149 -17.49 17.24 6.05
CA THR A 149 -18.92 17.05 5.84
C THR A 149 -19.25 17.04 4.35
N SER A 150 -18.68 17.97 3.59
CA SER A 150 -18.83 18.00 2.12
C SER A 150 -18.23 16.75 1.47
N ALA A 151 -17.04 16.33 1.90
CA ALA A 151 -16.34 15.16 1.40
C ALA A 151 -17.11 13.87 1.68
N ALA A 152 -17.68 13.70 2.86
CA ALA A 152 -18.48 12.54 3.22
C ALA A 152 -19.78 12.43 2.41
N ASN A 153 -20.37 13.57 2.06
CA ASN A 153 -21.60 13.64 1.27
C ASN A 153 -21.37 13.67 -0.25
N SER A 154 -20.11 13.67 -0.70
CA SER A 154 -19.76 13.77 -2.13
C SER A 154 -20.15 12.55 -2.98
N GLY A 155 -20.43 11.40 -2.34
CA GLY A 155 -20.63 10.13 -3.01
C GLY A 155 -19.34 9.49 -3.57
N LEU A 156 -18.19 10.16 -3.42
CA LEU A 156 -16.90 9.62 -3.85
C LEU A 156 -16.38 8.57 -2.87
N PRO A 157 -15.92 7.39 -3.34
CA PRO A 157 -15.26 6.38 -2.50
C PRO A 157 -14.00 6.91 -1.79
N TYR A 158 -13.30 7.82 -2.49
CA TYR A 158 -12.13 8.58 -2.03
C TYR A 158 -12.40 10.05 -2.29
N ALA A 159 -12.87 10.78 -1.29
CA ALA A 159 -13.15 12.20 -1.43
C ALA A 159 -11.89 13.01 -1.09
N PRO A 160 -11.40 13.88 -2.00
CA PRO A 160 -10.20 14.67 -1.73
C PRO A 160 -10.47 15.67 -0.61
N VAL A 161 -9.52 15.79 0.32
CA VAL A 161 -9.49 16.81 1.37
C VAL A 161 -8.11 17.45 1.45
N CYS A 162 -8.00 18.65 2.03
CA CYS A 162 -6.72 19.35 2.17
C CYS A 162 -5.97 19.53 0.83
N GLY A 163 -6.72 19.90 -0.23
CA GLY A 163 -6.16 20.06 -1.58
C GLY A 163 -5.63 18.75 -2.17
N ALA A 164 -6.36 17.65 -1.96
CA ALA A 164 -6.07 16.31 -2.49
C ALA A 164 -4.76 15.65 -2.02
N ARG A 165 -4.13 16.17 -0.96
CA ARG A 165 -3.00 15.50 -0.28
C ARG A 165 -3.44 14.31 0.57
N ILE A 166 -4.73 14.27 0.91
CA ILE A 166 -5.36 13.23 1.70
C ILE A 166 -6.72 12.93 1.06
N TYR A 167 -7.14 11.67 1.15
CA TYR A 167 -8.48 11.25 0.78
C TYR A 167 -9.27 10.80 2.02
N LEU A 168 -10.49 11.28 2.17
CA LEU A 168 -11.47 10.68 3.05
C LEU A 168 -12.02 9.41 2.38
N ARG A 169 -11.88 8.27 3.06
CA ARG A 169 -12.47 6.99 2.62
C ARG A 169 -13.93 6.95 3.02
N ASN A 170 -14.82 6.98 2.03
CA ASN A 170 -16.25 6.85 2.25
C ASN A 170 -16.71 5.42 2.00
N ARG A 171 -17.69 4.98 2.79
CA ARG A 171 -18.29 3.66 2.60
C ARG A 171 -19.09 3.67 1.30
N VAL A 172 -18.88 2.64 0.50
CA VAL A 172 -19.63 2.40 -0.74
C VAL A 172 -20.44 1.13 -0.57
N GLN A 173 -21.71 1.12 -1.00
CA GLN A 173 -22.53 -0.10 -1.02
C GLN A 173 -22.34 -0.84 -2.36
N GLY A 174 -22.23 -2.17 -2.31
CA GLY A 174 -21.86 -3.02 -3.45
C GLY A 174 -22.82 -3.03 -4.64
N SER A 175 -22.23 -2.92 -5.83
CA SER A 175 -22.69 -3.24 -7.20
C SER A 175 -24.00 -2.64 -7.73
N LYS A 176 -23.99 -1.34 -8.09
CA LYS A 176 -24.56 -0.83 -9.36
C LYS A 176 -24.41 0.68 -9.53
N THR A 177 -24.36 1.45 -8.45
CA THR A 177 -24.78 2.86 -8.49
C THR A 177 -23.69 3.89 -8.69
N ASN A 178 -22.41 3.57 -8.46
CA ASN A 178 -21.36 4.60 -8.55
C ASN A 178 -20.53 4.53 -9.83
N ARG A 179 -20.98 3.81 -10.87
CA ARG A 179 -20.26 3.80 -12.15
C ARG A 179 -20.11 5.20 -12.74
N GLU A 180 -21.13 6.04 -12.63
CA GLU A 180 -21.09 7.44 -13.07
C GLU A 180 -20.18 8.29 -12.18
N ALA A 181 -20.31 8.22 -10.84
CA ALA A 181 -19.46 8.98 -9.91
C ALA A 181 -17.98 8.57 -9.97
N VAL A 182 -17.69 7.28 -10.15
CA VAL A 182 -16.33 6.76 -10.37
C VAL A 182 -15.83 7.16 -11.74
N SER A 183 -16.65 7.08 -12.79
CA SER A 183 -16.23 7.52 -14.14
C SER A 183 -15.99 9.02 -14.19
N ASP A 184 -16.81 9.84 -13.53
CA ASP A 184 -16.63 11.29 -13.42
C ASP A 184 -15.43 11.65 -12.53
N PHE A 185 -15.22 10.93 -11.42
CA PHE A 185 -14.00 11.07 -10.62
C PHE A 185 -12.76 10.76 -11.44
N LEU A 186 -12.74 9.63 -12.16
CA LEU A 186 -11.62 9.27 -13.02
C LEU A 186 -11.47 10.29 -14.15
N ARG A 187 -12.55 10.75 -14.78
CA ARG A 187 -12.50 11.77 -15.83
C ARG A 187 -11.95 13.11 -15.33
N ASN A 188 -12.31 13.52 -14.12
CA ASN A 188 -11.94 14.82 -13.55
C ASN A 188 -10.62 14.79 -12.75
N ASN A 189 -10.16 13.61 -12.30
CA ASN A 189 -9.00 13.47 -11.39
C ASN A 189 -7.95 12.44 -11.86
N VAL A 190 -8.27 11.57 -12.83
CA VAL A 190 -7.42 10.49 -13.36
C VAL A 190 -7.52 10.45 -14.89
N VAL A 191 -6.89 11.42 -15.54
CA VAL A 191 -6.91 11.55 -17.01
C VAL A 191 -6.19 10.36 -17.66
N PHE A 192 -6.97 9.42 -18.21
CA PHE A 192 -6.47 8.34 -19.08
C PHE A 192 -5.87 8.96 -20.36
N GLY A 193 -4.59 8.70 -20.61
CA GLY A 193 -3.96 8.82 -21.92
C GLY A 193 -3.65 10.24 -22.41
N ASP A 194 -2.36 10.56 -22.44
CA ASP A 194 -1.67 11.53 -23.32
C ASP A 194 -1.75 13.05 -23.10
N LYS A 195 -2.25 13.57 -21.97
CA LYS A 195 -2.09 15.01 -21.64
C LYS A 195 -1.80 15.34 -20.17
N LEU A 196 -0.99 14.52 -19.49
CA LEU A 196 -0.41 14.86 -18.18
C LEU A 196 0.79 15.84 -18.26
N VAL A 197 0.71 16.84 -19.13
CA VAL A 197 1.71 17.95 -19.19
C VAL A 197 1.05 19.33 -19.09
N ASN A 198 -0.29 19.45 -19.21
CA ASN A 198 -0.92 20.78 -19.36
C ASN A 198 -2.05 21.11 -18.38
N LEU A 199 -2.42 20.22 -17.45
CA LEU A 199 -3.40 20.54 -16.39
C LEU A 199 -2.78 20.69 -14.99
N ILE A 200 -1.45 20.56 -14.89
CA ILE A 200 -0.62 20.98 -13.74
C ILE A 200 0.31 22.14 -14.19
N LYS A 201 -0.05 22.87 -15.25
CA LYS A 201 0.61 24.13 -15.60
C LYS A 201 -0.24 25.30 -15.14
N GLY A 202 -0.18 25.54 -13.84
CA GLY A 202 -0.86 26.67 -13.21
C GLY A 202 -0.85 26.53 -11.70
N THR A 203 0.33 26.68 -11.11
CA THR A 203 0.62 26.70 -9.66
C THR A 203 0.81 25.33 -8.99
N PHE A 204 2.10 25.07 -8.70
CA PHE A 204 2.65 24.03 -7.84
C PHE A 204 2.58 22.58 -8.36
N PHE A 205 3.78 21.99 -8.54
CA PHE A 205 4.10 20.58 -8.82
C PHE A 205 4.33 20.16 -10.28
N GLU A 206 5.30 20.79 -10.96
CA GLU A 206 5.98 20.15 -12.11
C GLU A 206 7.27 19.37 -11.73
N ASP A 207 7.83 19.52 -10.52
CA ASP A 207 9.13 18.87 -10.20
C ASP A 207 9.10 17.81 -9.07
N ALA A 208 8.03 17.68 -8.29
CA ALA A 208 8.02 16.76 -7.14
C ALA A 208 7.22 15.45 -7.34
N PHE A 209 6.38 15.40 -8.39
CA PHE A 209 5.56 14.24 -8.77
C PHE A 209 5.80 13.76 -10.20
N LEU A 210 6.69 14.42 -10.94
CA LEU A 210 7.55 13.75 -11.91
C LEU A 210 8.57 12.89 -11.13
N GLU A 211 8.09 11.89 -10.39
CA GLU A 211 8.75 10.61 -10.59
C GLU A 211 8.41 10.25 -12.02
N ASN A 212 9.28 10.69 -12.95
CA ASN A 212 9.67 9.74 -13.96
C ASN A 212 9.90 8.47 -13.16
N SER A 213 9.05 7.47 -13.35
CA SER A 213 9.55 6.12 -13.29
C SER A 213 10.63 6.11 -14.37
N ALA A 214 11.81 6.62 -14.03
CA ALA A 214 13.03 5.97 -14.42
C ALA A 214 12.83 4.59 -13.80
N PHE A 215 12.14 3.71 -14.53
CA PHE A 215 12.51 2.32 -14.60
C PHE A 215 14.00 2.38 -14.92
N GLY A 216 14.82 2.55 -13.88
CA GLY A 216 16.05 3.32 -14.04
C GLY A 216 16.92 2.64 -15.05
N GLU A 217 17.09 3.22 -16.25
CA GLU A 217 17.55 2.54 -17.48
C GLU A 217 17.66 1.02 -17.28
N ALA A 218 16.53 0.37 -17.01
CA ALA A 218 16.58 -1.06 -16.78
C ALA A 218 16.85 -1.59 -18.18
N ALA A 219 18.08 -2.09 -18.39
CA ALA A 219 18.44 -2.75 -19.62
C ALA A 219 17.27 -3.66 -20.02
N ASP A 220 16.89 -3.62 -21.30
CA ASP A 220 15.87 -4.50 -21.83
C ASP A 220 16.39 -5.94 -21.81
N ASP A 221 16.39 -6.51 -20.62
CA ASP A 221 16.84 -7.85 -20.30
C ASP A 221 15.69 -8.84 -20.50
N THR A 222 14.64 -8.46 -21.22
CA THR A 222 13.43 -9.27 -21.44
C THR A 222 13.79 -10.67 -21.92
N HIS A 223 14.70 -10.80 -22.88
CA HIS A 223 15.15 -12.12 -23.36
C HIS A 223 15.87 -12.93 -22.28
N ALA A 224 16.64 -12.27 -21.41
CA ALA A 224 17.29 -12.93 -20.28
C ALA A 224 16.28 -13.35 -19.20
N GLN A 225 15.24 -12.55 -18.96
CA GLN A 225 14.16 -12.85 -18.02
C GLN A 225 13.28 -14.01 -18.53
N VAL A 226 12.89 -14.00 -19.80
CA VAL A 226 12.21 -15.14 -20.45
C VAL A 226 13.08 -16.39 -20.39
N ALA A 227 14.38 -16.28 -20.68
CA ALA A 227 15.31 -17.39 -20.55
C ALA A 227 15.41 -17.90 -19.11
N ALA A 228 15.37 -17.02 -18.11
CA ALA A 228 15.40 -17.38 -16.69
C ALA A 228 14.11 -18.08 -16.22
N LEU A 229 12.94 -17.69 -16.75
CA LEU A 229 11.66 -18.38 -16.51
C LEU A 229 11.66 -19.80 -17.12
N GLY A 230 12.48 -20.02 -18.16
CA GLY A 230 12.69 -21.32 -18.78
C GLY A 230 11.47 -21.82 -19.55
N ALA A 231 11.31 -23.14 -19.62
CA ALA A 231 10.14 -23.79 -20.20
C ALA A 231 9.65 -24.90 -19.28
N ALA A 232 8.33 -25.10 -19.25
CA ALA A 232 7.73 -26.18 -18.50
C ALA A 232 8.21 -27.55 -19.04
N ARG A 233 8.37 -28.50 -18.13
CA ARG A 233 8.71 -29.89 -18.48
C ARG A 233 7.47 -30.62 -18.95
N LEU A 234 7.31 -30.68 -20.27
CA LEU A 234 6.18 -31.33 -20.94
C LEU A 234 6.65 -32.56 -21.73
N SER A 235 5.76 -33.54 -21.88
CA SER A 235 5.93 -34.70 -22.75
C SER A 235 5.90 -34.33 -24.24
N SER A 236 5.20 -33.25 -24.58
CA SER A 236 5.23 -32.60 -25.89
C SER A 236 4.91 -31.11 -25.76
N THR A 237 5.40 -30.30 -26.70
CA THR A 237 5.24 -28.84 -26.70
C THR A 237 4.56 -28.37 -27.98
N PRO A 238 3.27 -28.69 -28.20
CA PRO A 238 2.55 -28.21 -29.38
C PRO A 238 2.43 -26.69 -29.40
N VAL A 239 2.26 -26.12 -30.60
CA VAL A 239 1.87 -24.71 -30.75
C VAL A 239 0.36 -24.60 -30.47
N MET A 240 0.01 -23.81 -29.46
CA MET A 240 -1.35 -23.58 -28.99
C MET A 240 -1.86 -22.22 -29.44
N ARG A 241 -3.10 -22.18 -29.94
CA ARG A 241 -3.81 -20.92 -30.21
C ARG A 241 -4.64 -20.55 -28.99
N THR A 242 -4.25 -19.48 -28.30
CA THR A 242 -4.85 -19.09 -27.03
C THR A 242 -6.05 -18.16 -27.20
N GLN A 243 -7.01 -18.24 -26.28
CA GLN A 243 -8.09 -17.27 -26.13
C GLN A 243 -7.91 -16.36 -24.90
N MET A 244 -6.68 -16.23 -24.39
CA MET A 244 -6.40 -15.49 -23.16
C MET A 244 -6.65 -13.97 -23.24
N GLY A 245 -6.80 -13.42 -24.46
CA GLY A 245 -7.04 -11.99 -24.66
C GLY A 245 -5.83 -11.09 -24.36
N LEU A 246 -4.65 -11.68 -24.12
CA LEU A 246 -3.38 -10.98 -23.96
C LEU A 246 -2.57 -11.15 -25.25
N PRO A 247 -2.22 -10.06 -25.96
CA PRO A 247 -1.27 -10.15 -27.07
C PRO A 247 0.14 -10.41 -26.52
N VAL A 248 0.91 -11.22 -27.24
CA VAL A 248 2.29 -11.55 -26.88
C VAL A 248 3.21 -11.40 -28.08
N GLU A 249 4.46 -11.04 -27.81
CA GLU A 249 5.50 -10.88 -28.81
C GLU A 249 5.96 -12.23 -29.36
N ASP A 250 6.50 -12.24 -30.59
CA ASP A 250 7.12 -13.42 -31.23
C ASP A 250 6.27 -14.71 -31.31
N ALA A 251 4.94 -14.60 -31.21
CA ALA A 251 4.02 -15.75 -31.23
C ALA A 251 2.91 -15.65 -32.28
N ALA A 252 3.22 -15.11 -33.47
CA ALA A 252 2.22 -14.83 -34.52
C ALA A 252 1.39 -16.05 -34.97
N VAL A 253 1.93 -17.26 -34.83
CA VAL A 253 1.25 -18.53 -35.21
C VAL A 253 0.63 -19.26 -34.01
N GLY A 254 0.77 -18.71 -32.81
CA GLY A 254 0.42 -19.33 -31.53
C GLY A 254 1.62 -19.47 -30.60
N MET A 255 1.35 -19.84 -29.35
CA MET A 255 2.35 -20.00 -28.30
C MET A 255 2.76 -21.46 -28.17
N GLN A 256 4.06 -21.75 -28.09
CA GLN A 256 4.54 -23.08 -27.77
C GLN A 256 4.16 -23.42 -26.32
N ALA A 257 3.50 -24.57 -26.12
CA ALA A 257 3.04 -24.98 -24.80
C ALA A 257 4.19 -24.99 -23.78
N GLY A 258 3.96 -24.38 -22.62
CA GLY A 258 4.91 -24.32 -21.51
C GLY A 258 6.04 -23.30 -21.67
N SER A 259 6.11 -22.58 -22.79
CA SER A 259 7.10 -21.50 -23.00
C SER A 259 6.54 -20.16 -22.52
N TRP A 260 7.42 -19.26 -22.09
CA TRP A 260 7.06 -17.90 -21.68
C TRP A 260 7.26 -16.91 -22.81
N TYR A 261 6.34 -15.96 -22.92
CA TYR A 261 6.35 -14.90 -23.92
C TYR A 261 6.13 -13.55 -23.23
N LYS A 262 6.76 -12.49 -23.75
CA LYS A 262 6.49 -11.12 -23.30
C LYS A 262 5.10 -10.70 -23.74
N VAL A 263 4.35 -10.04 -22.86
CA VAL A 263 3.07 -9.41 -23.22
C VAL A 263 3.36 -8.10 -23.96
N GLU A 264 2.71 -7.91 -25.11
CA GLU A 264 2.91 -6.73 -25.94
C GLU A 264 2.54 -5.46 -25.18
N GLY A 265 3.42 -4.45 -25.21
CA GLY A 265 3.21 -3.16 -24.57
C GLY A 265 3.25 -3.17 -23.03
N SER A 266 3.72 -4.25 -22.40
CA SER A 266 3.82 -4.38 -20.94
C SER A 266 5.17 -4.98 -20.52
N ASP A 267 6.11 -4.12 -20.11
CA ASP A 267 7.43 -4.56 -19.66
C ASP A 267 7.37 -5.35 -18.35
N GLY A 268 8.08 -6.47 -18.25
CA GLY A 268 8.07 -7.30 -17.05
C GLY A 268 6.76 -8.06 -16.81
N VAL A 269 5.87 -8.13 -17.81
CA VAL A 269 4.67 -8.99 -17.80
C VAL A 269 4.85 -10.10 -18.84
N PHE A 270 4.66 -11.34 -18.41
CA PHE A 270 4.88 -12.52 -19.23
C PHE A 270 3.65 -13.43 -19.20
N ALA A 271 3.39 -14.11 -20.31
CA ALA A 271 2.32 -15.08 -20.41
C ALA A 271 2.84 -16.45 -20.87
N SER A 272 2.20 -17.50 -20.39
CA SER A 272 2.40 -18.88 -20.85
C SER A 272 1.08 -19.61 -20.94
N VAL A 273 1.04 -20.65 -21.75
CA VAL A 273 -0.11 -21.53 -21.89
C VAL A 273 0.37 -22.98 -21.88
N LEU A 274 -0.39 -23.86 -21.23
CA LEU A 274 -0.21 -25.31 -21.34
C LEU A 274 -1.52 -26.03 -21.08
N GLN A 275 -1.58 -27.30 -21.44
CA GLN A 275 -2.60 -28.23 -20.97
C GLN A 275 -1.98 -29.16 -19.91
N PRO A 276 -2.64 -29.40 -18.76
CA PRO A 276 -2.11 -30.29 -17.72
C PRO A 276 -1.79 -31.70 -18.22
N GLY A 277 -2.52 -32.20 -19.23
CA GLY A 277 -2.26 -33.47 -19.88
C GLY A 277 -0.93 -33.54 -20.65
N LEU A 278 -0.30 -32.40 -20.95
CA LEU A 278 1.02 -32.33 -21.59
C LEU A 278 2.17 -32.45 -20.59
N ILE A 279 1.92 -32.29 -19.28
CA ILE A 279 2.96 -32.35 -18.25
C ILE A 279 3.69 -33.69 -18.33
N ALA A 280 5.02 -33.68 -18.20
CA ALA A 280 5.82 -34.90 -18.27
C ALA A 280 5.33 -35.95 -17.27
N ASP A 281 5.17 -37.18 -17.73
CA ASP A 281 4.63 -38.31 -16.97
C ASP A 281 5.35 -38.54 -15.63
N GLU A 282 6.66 -38.31 -15.59
CA GLU A 282 7.48 -38.41 -14.39
C GLU A 282 7.07 -37.42 -13.29
N ILE A 283 6.58 -36.23 -13.66
CA ILE A 283 6.10 -35.20 -12.74
C ILE A 283 4.72 -35.59 -12.21
N LEU A 284 3.80 -36.00 -13.10
CA LEU A 284 2.46 -36.44 -12.71
C LEU A 284 2.49 -37.71 -11.84
N ARG A 285 3.51 -38.56 -12.00
CA ARG A 285 3.71 -39.79 -11.22
C ARG A 285 4.68 -39.63 -10.04
N SER A 286 5.21 -38.42 -9.78
CA SER A 286 6.24 -38.18 -8.76
C SER A 286 5.79 -38.40 -7.30
N GLY A 287 4.55 -38.82 -7.07
CA GLY A 287 4.08 -39.33 -5.78
C GLY A 287 3.77 -38.26 -4.74
N GLY A 288 3.74 -36.98 -5.12
CA GLY A 288 3.17 -35.91 -4.29
C GLY A 288 1.66 -36.04 -4.17
N ALA A 289 1.06 -35.33 -3.20
CA ALA A 289 -0.38 -35.28 -2.91
C ALA A 289 -1.28 -34.71 -4.03
N ALA A 290 -0.83 -34.72 -5.29
CA ALA A 290 -1.62 -34.31 -6.44
C ALA A 290 -2.57 -35.45 -6.84
N ASN A 291 -3.85 -35.15 -6.93
CA ASN A 291 -4.84 -36.07 -7.46
C ASN A 291 -4.56 -36.33 -8.95
N GLY A 292 -4.96 -37.52 -9.43
CA GLY A 292 -4.91 -37.81 -10.85
C GLY A 292 -5.86 -36.86 -11.61
N LEU A 293 -5.39 -36.37 -12.76
CA LEU A 293 -6.17 -35.49 -13.62
C LEU A 293 -7.23 -36.30 -14.38
N ASP A 294 -8.48 -35.84 -14.38
CA ASP A 294 -9.54 -36.42 -15.20
C ASP A 294 -9.45 -35.96 -16.68
N GLY A 295 -10.38 -36.42 -17.52
CA GLY A 295 -10.40 -36.06 -18.94
C GLY A 295 -10.63 -34.57 -19.21
N THR A 296 -11.30 -33.86 -18.31
CA THR A 296 -11.54 -32.42 -18.43
C THR A 296 -10.28 -31.65 -18.00
N GLU A 297 -9.77 -31.96 -16.82
CA GLU A 297 -8.59 -31.30 -16.24
C GLU A 297 -7.35 -31.48 -17.13
N ARG A 298 -7.18 -32.65 -17.76
CA ARG A 298 -6.07 -32.90 -18.70
C ARG A 298 -6.11 -32.00 -19.93
N ASN A 299 -7.29 -31.69 -20.43
CA ASN A 299 -7.49 -31.01 -21.71
C ASN A 299 -7.84 -29.52 -21.54
N ALA A 300 -7.95 -29.03 -20.30
CA ALA A 300 -8.20 -27.63 -20.03
C ALA A 300 -6.96 -26.79 -20.33
N ASP A 301 -7.14 -25.71 -21.09
CA ASP A 301 -6.08 -24.73 -21.29
C ASP A 301 -5.85 -23.96 -19.97
N VAL A 302 -4.61 -24.02 -19.48
CA VAL A 302 -4.16 -23.26 -18.32
C VAL A 302 -3.35 -22.07 -18.83
N TYR A 303 -3.88 -20.87 -18.58
CA TYR A 303 -3.17 -19.62 -18.82
C TYR A 303 -2.42 -19.20 -17.55
N LEU A 304 -1.14 -18.91 -17.72
CA LEU A 304 -0.27 -18.43 -16.67
C LEU A 304 0.18 -17.02 -17.02
N VAL A 305 0.18 -16.13 -16.03
CA VAL A 305 0.71 -14.76 -16.17
C VAL A 305 1.71 -14.54 -15.04
N ALA A 306 2.88 -14.02 -15.38
CA ALA A 306 3.94 -13.69 -14.45
C ALA A 306 4.27 -12.20 -14.51
N PHE A 307 4.66 -11.66 -13.35
CA PHE A 307 5.01 -10.26 -13.17
C PHE A 307 6.40 -10.17 -12.51
N ASP A 308 7.25 -9.31 -13.05
CA ASP A 308 8.54 -8.98 -12.46
C ASP A 308 8.36 -8.10 -11.21
N LEU A 309 8.53 -8.69 -10.02
CA LEU A 309 8.37 -7.97 -8.74
C LEU A 309 9.53 -7.01 -8.43
N SER A 310 10.60 -7.01 -9.23
CA SER A 310 11.57 -5.92 -9.17
C SER A 310 11.04 -4.61 -9.79
N ARG A 311 10.02 -4.73 -10.65
CA ARG A 311 9.33 -3.60 -11.32
C ARG A 311 7.98 -3.30 -10.69
N TYR A 312 7.27 -4.32 -10.24
CA TYR A 312 5.90 -4.21 -9.76
C TYR A 312 5.75 -4.56 -8.29
N GLU A 313 4.80 -3.88 -7.65
CA GLU A 313 4.39 -4.16 -6.28
C GLU A 313 3.07 -4.95 -6.29
N ILE A 314 2.87 -5.81 -5.29
CA ILE A 314 1.60 -6.52 -5.07
C ILE A 314 0.80 -5.75 -4.01
N GLY A 315 -0.41 -5.34 -4.38
CA GLY A 315 -1.39 -4.76 -3.47
C GLY A 315 -2.51 -5.73 -3.13
N TYR A 316 -3.16 -5.51 -1.99
CA TYR A 316 -4.37 -6.21 -1.58
C TYR A 316 -5.39 -5.22 -1.05
N GLU A 317 -6.60 -5.23 -1.61
CA GLU A 317 -7.73 -4.44 -1.13
C GLU A 317 -8.93 -5.36 -0.88
N LEU A 318 -9.62 -5.12 0.24
CA LEU A 318 -10.86 -5.81 0.57
C LEU A 318 -12.03 -5.18 -0.19
N GLY A 319 -12.99 -6.02 -0.60
CA GLY A 319 -14.27 -5.54 -1.13
C GLY A 319 -15.05 -4.70 -0.13
N THR A 320 -16.14 -4.08 -0.58
CA THR A 320 -17.01 -3.23 0.27
C THR A 320 -17.57 -4.01 1.47
N ASP A 321 -18.08 -5.20 1.20
CA ASP A 321 -18.84 -5.99 2.18
C ASP A 321 -18.20 -7.35 2.48
N HIS A 322 -17.57 -7.99 1.49
CA HIS A 322 -17.00 -9.34 1.61
C HIS A 322 -15.48 -9.38 1.29
N PRO A 323 -14.72 -10.31 1.92
CA PRO A 323 -15.14 -11.17 3.05
C PRO A 323 -15.48 -10.33 4.29
N ASN A 324 -16.56 -10.68 5.00
CA ASN A 324 -16.91 -9.97 6.24
C ASN A 324 -16.10 -10.55 7.40
N LEU A 325 -15.85 -9.79 8.46
CA LEU A 325 -14.99 -10.22 9.57
C LEU A 325 -15.62 -11.34 10.44
N GLY A 326 -16.93 -11.53 10.39
CA GLY A 326 -17.64 -12.64 11.05
C GLY A 326 -17.73 -13.93 10.23
N TRP A 327 -16.84 -14.16 9.26
CA TRP A 327 -16.96 -15.25 8.27
C TRP A 327 -16.66 -16.67 8.78
N SER A 328 -16.15 -16.81 10.01
CA SER A 328 -15.79 -18.11 10.58
C SER A 328 -16.40 -18.31 11.96
N SER A 329 -17.04 -19.46 12.16
CA SER A 329 -17.44 -19.98 13.47
C SER A 329 -16.32 -20.78 14.16
N ARG A 330 -15.11 -20.82 13.56
CA ARG A 330 -13.98 -21.54 14.15
C ARG A 330 -13.61 -20.89 15.48
N PRO A 331 -13.36 -21.71 16.53
CA PRO A 331 -12.91 -21.21 17.83
C PRO A 331 -11.58 -20.47 17.69
N GLN A 332 -11.31 -19.55 18.61
CA GLN A 332 -10.20 -18.60 18.60
C GLN A 332 -8.83 -19.24 18.47
N ARG A 333 -7.80 -18.40 18.26
CA ARG A 333 -6.37 -18.76 18.25
C ARG A 333 -5.94 -19.64 19.45
N SER A 334 -6.62 -19.55 20.59
CA SER A 334 -6.31 -20.35 21.80
C SER A 334 -7.47 -20.55 22.79
N GLY A 335 -8.65 -19.95 22.56
CA GLY A 335 -9.80 -19.97 23.47
C GLY A 335 -11.01 -20.77 22.96
N ALA A 336 -11.78 -21.36 23.89
CA ALA A 336 -13.01 -22.09 23.60
C ALA A 336 -14.29 -21.23 23.80
N ASP A 337 -14.18 -19.91 23.69
CA ASP A 337 -15.35 -19.02 23.79
C ASP A 337 -16.06 -18.92 22.44
N TYR A 338 -17.24 -19.53 22.37
CA TYR A 338 -18.07 -19.57 21.17
C TYR A 338 -19.01 -18.34 21.03
N ASN A 339 -19.05 -17.45 22.02
CA ASN A 339 -19.94 -16.27 22.02
C ASN A 339 -19.29 -15.02 21.43
N LEU A 340 -18.10 -15.15 20.86
CA LEU A 340 -17.39 -14.00 20.35
C LEU A 340 -18.00 -13.49 19.04
N PRO A 341 -17.95 -12.16 18.81
CA PRO A 341 -18.53 -11.57 17.60
C PRO A 341 -17.96 -12.13 16.30
N GLY A 342 -16.71 -12.59 16.30
CA GLY A 342 -16.00 -13.21 15.17
C GLY A 342 -14.77 -14.00 15.65
N PRO A 343 -14.04 -14.67 14.73
CA PRO A 343 -12.92 -15.56 15.07
C PRO A 343 -11.78 -14.87 15.84
N ASP A 344 -11.60 -13.56 15.60
CA ASP A 344 -10.59 -12.73 16.25
C ASP A 344 -11.16 -11.87 17.40
N GLY A 345 -12.43 -12.04 17.79
CA GLY A 345 -13.08 -11.27 18.86
C GLY A 345 -13.88 -10.03 18.42
N PHE A 346 -13.84 -9.68 17.13
CA PHE A 346 -14.63 -8.60 16.53
C PHE A 346 -15.20 -9.03 15.17
N SER A 347 -16.29 -8.40 14.74
CA SER A 347 -16.96 -8.72 13.45
C SER A 347 -17.32 -7.50 12.61
N THR A 348 -16.83 -6.34 13.02
CA THR A 348 -17.05 -5.08 12.31
C THR A 348 -15.70 -4.45 11.94
N PRO A 349 -15.55 -3.93 10.71
CA PRO A 349 -14.35 -3.18 10.33
C PRO A 349 -14.40 -1.75 10.87
N ALA A 350 -15.51 -1.32 11.49
CA ALA A 350 -15.60 0.03 12.03
C ALA A 350 -14.51 0.27 13.10
N PRO A 351 -13.91 1.47 13.12
CA PRO A 351 -14.21 2.64 12.28
C PRO A 351 -13.50 2.68 10.91
N LEU A 352 -12.71 1.65 10.55
CA LEU A 352 -12.08 1.59 9.22
C LEU A 352 -13.11 1.34 8.12
N VAL A 353 -12.94 2.07 7.03
CA VAL A 353 -13.84 2.05 5.88
C VAL A 353 -13.24 1.22 4.74
N ARG A 354 -13.97 0.18 4.35
CA ARG A 354 -13.71 -0.62 3.15
C ARG A 354 -14.59 -0.12 2.01
N ASN A 355 -13.98 0.27 0.91
CA ASN A 355 -14.68 0.80 -0.27
C ASN A 355 -14.50 -0.07 -1.53
N GLY A 356 -13.71 -1.15 -1.46
CA GLY A 356 -13.55 -2.10 -2.57
C GLY A 356 -12.91 -1.51 -3.82
N MET A 357 -12.21 -0.39 -3.68
CA MET A 357 -11.60 0.34 -4.79
C MET A 357 -10.15 0.66 -4.49
N LEU A 358 -9.33 0.63 -5.53
CA LEU A 358 -7.97 1.11 -5.43
C LEU A 358 -7.97 2.63 -5.23
N PRO A 359 -7.07 3.15 -4.37
CA PRO A 359 -6.96 4.57 -4.16
C PRO A 359 -6.48 5.29 -5.43
N PRO A 360 -6.89 6.54 -5.64
CA PRO A 360 -6.59 7.29 -6.86
C PRO A 360 -5.09 7.38 -7.17
N SER A 361 -4.25 7.46 -6.16
CA SER A 361 -2.79 7.56 -6.31
C SER A 361 -2.13 6.27 -6.80
N LEU A 362 -2.80 5.12 -6.70
CA LEU A 362 -2.28 3.86 -7.21
C LEU A 362 -2.76 3.54 -8.63
N LEU A 363 -3.91 4.07 -9.06
CA LEU A 363 -4.53 3.73 -10.35
C LEU A 363 -3.60 3.87 -11.56
N PRO A 364 -2.77 4.94 -11.70
CA PRO A 364 -1.88 5.08 -12.86
C PRO A 364 -0.76 4.03 -12.92
N ARG A 365 -0.50 3.31 -11.83
CA ARG A 365 0.60 2.35 -11.67
C ARG A 365 0.13 0.89 -11.72
N VAL A 366 -1.16 0.65 -11.89
CA VAL A 366 -1.75 -0.70 -11.86
C VAL A 366 -1.70 -1.31 -13.24
N VAL A 367 -0.96 -2.42 -13.36
CA VAL A 367 -0.86 -3.20 -14.61
C VAL A 367 -1.82 -4.38 -14.66
N ALA A 368 -2.30 -4.84 -13.50
CA ALA A 368 -3.28 -5.92 -13.40
C ALA A 368 -4.04 -5.84 -12.07
N ALA A 369 -5.28 -6.31 -12.08
CA ALA A 369 -6.09 -6.47 -10.88
C ALA A 369 -6.86 -7.80 -10.94
N TRP A 370 -6.79 -8.57 -9.86
CA TRP A 370 -7.55 -9.81 -9.70
C TRP A 370 -8.60 -9.62 -8.63
N ALA A 371 -9.87 -9.78 -9.00
CA ALA A 371 -10.97 -9.77 -8.04
C ALA A 371 -11.37 -11.21 -7.73
N GLY A 372 -11.07 -11.66 -6.52
CA GLY A 372 -11.53 -12.94 -5.99
C GLY A 372 -12.76 -12.74 -5.09
N GLY A 373 -13.82 -13.52 -5.31
CA GLY A 373 -15.00 -13.47 -4.46
C GLY A 373 -16.17 -14.26 -5.03
N PHE A 374 -17.11 -14.63 -4.18
CA PHE A 374 -18.37 -15.21 -4.62
C PHE A 374 -19.23 -14.12 -5.25
N LYS A 375 -19.35 -14.12 -6.57
CA LYS A 375 -20.50 -13.51 -7.23
C LYS A 375 -21.68 -14.43 -6.95
N ARG A 376 -22.54 -14.08 -5.98
CA ARG A 376 -23.84 -14.73 -5.84
C ARG A 376 -24.82 -14.13 -6.83
#